data_AF-A0A7X7DYF2-F1
#
_entry.id   AF-A0A7X7DYF2-F1
#
_cell.length_a   1.000
_cell.length_b   1.000
_cell.length_c   1.000
_cell.angle_alpha   90.00
_cell.angle_beta   90.00
_cell.angle_gamma   90.00
#
_symmetry.space_group_name_H-M   'P 1'
#
loop_
_entity.id
_entity.type
_entity.pdbx_description
1 polymer ?
#
loop_
_entity_poly.entity_id
_entity_poly.type
_entity_poly.pdbx_seq_one_letter_code
_entity_poly.pdbx_strand_id
1 'polypeptide(L)'
;MIKLPESRFNSFDSHFASFICKIAKTQSTGLFLAAALVSEALRNGHVCIDIDQIESYNSQFSPSEQLQLPPSKAWKVSLEQTSVVGKPGDYRPLILDSGKLYLYRYWNYEQQLGTLLLERIVNKPVLPRKPDELTFNKLFQKETEVNWQKVAAAVSLFNTFTSISGGPGTGKTTTVAKILTLLQSFSEKTLRIALCAPTGKAAARLSKSLSSANSLDGTIPVRLPDETYTIHRLLVPIPDTPEFQFNRKNKLPYDIVLVDEASMVDLALMTKLVMAVPQSCRLIFLGDKDQLSSVEAGAVLGDICDTGNEHFFSVDQSNKINAIIPEYSHP
;
A
#
# COMPACT_ATOMS: atom_id res chain seq x y z
N MET A 1 25.63 29.69 2.58
CA MET A 1 24.51 28.74 2.74
C MET A 1 23.96 28.86 4.14
N ILE A 2 22.63 28.81 4.30
CA ILE A 2 21.99 28.90 5.62
C ILE A 2 22.37 27.67 6.46
N LYS A 3 22.58 27.86 7.77
CA LYS A 3 22.79 26.74 8.70
C LYS A 3 21.43 26.14 9.06
N LEU A 4 21.24 24.86 8.81
CA LEU A 4 20.03 24.13 9.22
C LEU A 4 20.08 23.81 10.72
N PRO A 5 18.94 23.85 11.43
CA PRO A 5 18.90 23.49 12.84
C PRO A 5 19.11 21.98 13.02
N GLU A 6 20.10 21.62 13.85
CA GLU A 6 20.49 20.23 14.14
C GLU A 6 19.44 19.47 14.96
N SER A 7 18.45 20.18 15.54
CA SER A 7 17.29 19.63 16.22
C SER A 7 16.39 18.80 15.29
N ARG A 8 16.37 19.13 13.99
CA ARG A 8 15.48 18.55 12.98
C ARG A 8 16.24 17.90 11.83
N PHE A 9 17.26 18.60 11.32
CA PHE A 9 18.02 18.15 10.15
C PHE A 9 19.32 17.47 10.57
N ASN A 10 19.67 16.39 9.87
CA ASN A 10 20.96 15.74 10.05
C ASN A 10 21.97 16.17 8.98
N SER A 11 23.18 15.64 9.07
CA SER A 11 24.23 15.92 8.08
C SER A 11 23.83 15.49 6.68
N PHE A 12 23.12 14.36 6.54
CA PHE A 12 22.67 13.86 5.23
C PHE A 12 21.75 14.85 4.53
N ASP A 13 20.77 15.43 5.23
CA ASP A 13 19.84 16.41 4.65
C ASP A 13 20.57 17.63 4.09
N SER A 14 21.55 18.13 4.83
CA SER A 14 22.37 19.27 4.45
C SER A 14 23.25 18.97 3.22
N HIS A 15 23.84 17.77 3.18
CA HIS A 15 24.66 17.34 2.04
C HIS A 15 23.81 17.09 0.80
N PHE A 16 22.64 16.45 0.95
CA PHE A 16 21.69 16.25 -0.13
C PHE A 16 21.22 17.58 -0.71
N ALA A 17 20.82 18.54 0.13
CA ALA A 17 20.42 19.87 -0.29
C ALA A 17 21.54 20.61 -1.05
N SER A 18 22.77 20.57 -0.52
CA SER A 18 23.95 21.14 -1.18
C SER A 18 24.22 20.49 -2.54
N PHE A 19 24.05 19.16 -2.62
CA PHE A 19 24.20 18.40 -3.85
C PHE A 19 23.15 18.78 -4.90
N ILE A 20 21.88 18.92 -4.52
CA ILE A 20 20.82 19.38 -5.42
C ILE A 20 21.11 20.79 -5.96
N CYS A 21 21.51 21.73 -5.10
CA CYS A 21 21.92 23.07 -5.53
C CYS A 21 23.12 23.05 -6.49
N LYS A 22 24.09 22.16 -6.25
CA LYS A 22 25.25 21.96 -7.13
C LYS A 22 24.84 21.45 -8.52
N ILE A 23 23.93 20.48 -8.60
CA ILE A 23 23.38 19.99 -9.88
C ILE A 23 22.65 21.14 -10.61
N ALA A 24 21.84 21.90 -9.88
CA ALA A 24 21.09 23.02 -10.41
C ALA A 24 21.97 24.22 -10.81
N LYS A 25 23.26 24.22 -10.45
CA LYS A 25 24.21 25.34 -10.64
C LYS A 25 23.67 26.65 -10.06
N THR A 26 23.01 26.57 -8.90
CA THR A 26 22.40 27.74 -8.22
C THR A 26 22.78 27.77 -6.75
N GLN A 27 22.75 28.95 -6.16
CA GLN A 27 22.87 29.16 -4.71
C GLN A 27 21.51 29.53 -4.08
N SER A 28 20.40 29.16 -4.74
CA SER A 28 19.06 29.42 -4.25
C SER A 28 18.84 28.81 -2.86
N THR A 29 18.65 29.68 -1.87
CA THR A 29 18.24 29.31 -0.52
C THR A 29 16.93 28.52 -0.54
N GLY A 30 15.96 28.93 -1.37
CA GLY A 30 14.67 28.25 -1.47
C GLY A 30 14.82 26.80 -1.95
N LEU A 31 15.69 26.55 -2.93
CA LEU A 31 15.96 25.19 -3.39
C LEU A 31 16.67 24.35 -2.32
N PHE A 32 17.65 24.95 -1.63
CA PHE A 32 18.37 24.28 -0.54
C PHE A 32 17.42 23.84 0.57
N LEU A 33 16.54 24.74 1.04
CA LEU A 33 15.57 24.42 2.08
C LEU A 33 14.56 23.36 1.62
N ALA A 34 14.09 23.44 0.38
CA ALA A 34 13.13 22.49 -0.16
C ALA A 34 13.71 21.07 -0.24
N ALA A 35 14.96 20.95 -0.73
CA ALA A 35 15.65 19.67 -0.80
C ALA A 35 15.94 19.09 0.60
N ALA A 36 16.33 19.92 1.56
CA ALA A 36 16.56 19.49 2.94
C ALA A 36 15.27 19.00 3.60
N LEU A 37 14.16 19.74 3.45
CA LEU A 37 12.86 19.37 3.99
C LEU A 37 12.32 18.07 3.39
N VAL A 38 12.45 17.87 2.08
CA VAL A 38 12.04 16.60 1.45
C VAL A 38 12.87 15.42 1.98
N SER A 39 14.18 15.60 2.16
CA SER A 39 15.06 14.56 2.72
C SER A 39 14.69 14.24 4.18
N GLU A 40 14.39 15.25 4.98
CA GLU A 40 13.98 15.09 6.37
C GLU A 40 12.60 14.43 6.49
N ALA A 41 11.64 14.89 5.70
CA ALA A 41 10.29 14.32 5.62
C ALA A 41 10.35 12.83 5.28
N LEU A 42 11.22 12.45 4.33
CA LEU A 42 11.41 11.05 3.95
C LEU A 42 11.95 10.19 5.09
N ARG A 43 12.93 10.70 5.85
CA ARG A 43 13.45 10.00 7.03
C ARG A 43 12.37 9.77 8.08
N ASN A 44 11.41 10.69 8.19
CA ASN A 44 10.28 10.58 9.11
C ASN A 44 9.08 9.81 8.55
N GLY A 45 9.23 9.17 7.38
CA GLY A 45 8.20 8.32 6.80
C GLY A 45 7.22 9.04 5.84
N HIS A 46 7.41 10.32 5.56
CA HIS A 46 6.59 11.07 4.60
C HIS A 46 7.13 10.94 3.17
N VAL A 47 6.24 10.75 2.19
CA VAL A 47 6.62 10.59 0.78
C VAL A 47 6.97 11.94 0.11
N CYS A 48 6.40 13.03 0.63
CA CYS A 48 6.56 14.40 0.15
C CYS A 48 6.40 15.42 1.27
N ILE A 49 6.73 16.66 0.96
CA ILE A 49 6.28 17.82 1.74
C ILE A 49 5.17 18.54 0.98
N ASP A 50 4.20 19.09 1.72
CA ASP A 50 3.16 19.94 1.16
C ASP A 50 3.58 21.41 1.27
N ILE A 51 3.93 22.03 0.13
CA ILE A 51 4.35 23.43 0.09
C ILE A 51 3.16 24.36 0.36
N ASP A 52 1.92 23.92 0.11
CA ASP A 52 0.73 24.73 0.41
C ASP A 52 0.45 24.79 1.92
N GLN A 53 1.00 23.86 2.70
CA GLN A 53 0.88 23.83 4.17
C GLN A 53 2.11 24.40 4.90
N ILE A 54 2.93 25.21 4.22
CA ILE A 54 4.24 25.60 4.74
C ILE A 54 4.21 26.41 6.04
N GLU A 55 3.12 27.11 6.32
CA GLU A 55 2.93 27.82 7.59
C GLU A 55 2.93 26.87 8.78
N SER A 56 2.39 25.66 8.62
CA SER A 56 2.44 24.59 9.63
C SER A 56 3.88 24.09 9.88
N TYR A 57 4.72 24.10 8.85
CA TYR A 57 6.14 23.76 9.02
C TYR A 57 6.90 24.90 9.71
N ASN A 58 6.60 26.15 9.37
CA ASN A 58 7.22 27.32 9.99
C ASN A 58 6.97 27.38 11.51
N SER A 59 5.77 26.99 11.97
CA SER A 59 5.44 26.99 13.41
C SER A 59 6.18 25.93 14.22
N GLN A 60 6.80 24.94 13.57
CA GLN A 60 7.61 23.90 14.23
C GLN A 60 9.03 24.37 14.54
N PHE A 61 9.51 25.44 13.89
CA PHE A 61 10.83 25.99 14.18
C PHE A 61 10.78 26.92 15.39
N SER A 62 11.76 26.76 16.28
CA SER A 62 11.90 27.64 17.44
C SER A 62 12.39 29.02 17.00
N PRO A 63 11.97 30.12 17.67
CA PRO A 63 12.45 31.47 17.33
C PRO A 63 13.99 31.61 17.37
N SER A 64 14.67 30.79 18.17
CA SER A 64 16.14 30.72 18.27
C SER A 64 16.82 30.13 17.04
N GLU A 65 16.10 29.37 16.21
CA GLU A 65 16.65 28.71 15.01
C GLU A 65 16.76 29.67 13.81
N GLN A 66 16.11 30.85 13.88
CA GLN A 66 16.16 31.92 12.87
C GLN A 66 15.93 31.45 11.42
N LEU A 67 15.20 30.34 11.25
CA LEU A 67 14.87 29.75 9.96
C LEU A 67 13.46 30.18 9.56
N GLN A 68 13.33 30.88 8.44
CA GLN A 68 12.03 31.25 7.88
C GLN A 68 11.89 30.64 6.49
N LEU A 69 10.88 29.80 6.31
CA LEU A 69 10.58 29.20 5.01
C LEU A 69 9.89 30.23 4.09
N PRO A 70 10.18 30.22 2.77
CA PRO A 70 9.54 31.14 1.83
C PRO A 70 8.01 30.97 1.74
N PRO A 71 7.24 32.03 1.43
CA PRO A 71 5.79 31.92 1.22
C PRO A 71 5.44 30.95 0.09
N SER A 72 4.43 30.11 0.30
CA SER A 72 4.08 28.97 -0.58
C SER A 72 4.03 29.33 -2.08
N LYS A 73 3.26 30.36 -2.46
CA LYS A 73 3.10 30.80 -3.86
C LYS A 73 4.43 31.23 -4.50
N ALA A 74 5.18 32.10 -3.83
CA ALA A 74 6.45 32.59 -4.33
C ALA A 74 7.50 31.46 -4.39
N TRP A 75 7.43 30.53 -3.43
CA TRP A 75 8.36 29.41 -3.37
C TRP A 75 8.16 28.44 -4.55
N LYS A 76 6.91 28.05 -4.83
CA LYS A 76 6.60 27.17 -5.97
C LYS A 76 7.13 27.76 -7.29
N VAL A 77 6.88 29.04 -7.55
CA VAL A 77 7.39 29.72 -8.76
C VAL A 77 8.92 29.71 -8.81
N SER A 78 9.59 29.99 -7.69
CA SER A 78 11.06 29.95 -7.60
C SER A 78 11.63 28.55 -7.85
N LEU A 79 10.98 27.52 -7.33
CA LEU A 79 11.40 26.11 -7.51
C LEU A 79 11.24 25.66 -8.96
N GLU A 80 10.11 25.95 -9.60
CA GLU A 80 9.83 25.60 -11.00
C GLU A 80 10.83 26.22 -12.01
N GLN A 81 11.46 27.34 -11.64
CA GLN A 81 12.49 27.98 -12.46
C GLN A 81 13.85 27.25 -12.40
N THR A 82 14.02 26.30 -11.48
CA THR A 82 15.27 25.54 -11.34
C THR A 82 15.32 24.37 -12.31
N SER A 83 16.53 23.98 -12.73
CA SER A 83 16.73 22.84 -13.64
C SER A 83 16.58 21.46 -12.97
N VAL A 84 16.25 21.40 -11.68
CA VAL A 84 16.19 20.14 -10.90
C VAL A 84 14.81 19.83 -10.34
N VAL A 85 13.86 20.76 -10.47
CA VAL A 85 12.46 20.56 -10.11
C VAL A 85 11.67 20.41 -11.40
N GLY A 86 11.04 19.25 -11.59
CA GLY A 86 10.18 18.96 -12.73
C GLY A 86 8.71 19.00 -12.37
N LYS A 87 7.87 18.90 -13.40
CA LYS A 87 6.42 18.70 -13.31
C LYS A 87 6.08 17.21 -13.39
N PRO A 88 4.82 16.81 -13.10
CA PRO A 88 4.38 15.43 -13.29
C PRO A 88 4.70 14.93 -14.69
N GLY A 89 5.41 13.80 -14.77
CA GLY A 89 5.89 13.19 -16.02
C GLY A 89 7.33 13.51 -16.40
N ASP A 90 7.95 14.52 -15.80
CA ASP A 90 9.37 14.83 -16.02
C ASP A 90 10.30 13.84 -15.29
N TYR A 91 11.51 13.67 -15.81
CA TYR A 91 12.61 12.98 -15.10
C TYR A 91 13.60 14.00 -14.53
N ARG A 92 13.34 14.45 -13.30
CA ARG A 92 14.15 15.42 -12.54
C ARG A 92 14.37 14.90 -11.12
N PRO A 93 15.42 15.33 -10.38
CA PRO A 93 15.62 14.87 -9.00
C PRO A 93 14.42 15.12 -8.07
N LEU A 94 13.78 16.29 -8.24
CA LEU A 94 12.59 16.69 -7.50
C LEU A 94 11.40 16.84 -8.45
N ILE A 95 10.21 16.49 -7.98
CA ILE A 95 8.95 16.70 -8.72
C ILE A 95 8.01 17.52 -7.86
N LEU A 96 7.50 18.63 -8.42
CA LEU A 96 6.44 19.43 -7.83
C LEU A 96 5.12 19.04 -8.48
N ASP A 97 4.25 18.38 -7.72
CA ASP A 97 2.94 17.91 -8.17
C ASP A 97 1.86 18.41 -7.21
N SER A 98 0.91 19.17 -7.72
CA SER A 98 -0.29 19.58 -6.97
C SER A 98 0.01 20.22 -5.61
N GLY A 99 1.05 21.07 -5.55
CA GLY A 99 1.49 21.75 -4.32
C GLY A 99 2.46 20.93 -3.45
N LYS A 100 2.64 19.64 -3.73
CA LYS A 100 3.52 18.74 -2.99
C LYS A 100 4.85 18.54 -3.71
N LEU A 101 5.94 18.52 -2.96
CA LEU A 101 7.29 18.31 -3.48
C LEU A 101 7.84 16.95 -3.05
N TYR A 102 8.33 16.21 -4.03
CA TYR A 102 8.78 14.84 -3.90
C TYR A 102 10.23 14.67 -4.34
N LEU A 103 10.91 13.65 -3.83
CA LEU A 103 11.96 13.00 -4.62
C LEU A 103 11.31 12.23 -5.77
N TYR A 104 11.84 12.35 -6.98
CA TYR A 104 11.24 11.69 -8.16
C TYR A 104 10.95 10.21 -7.98
N ARG A 105 11.87 9.47 -7.33
CA ARG A 105 11.70 8.03 -7.09
C ARG A 105 10.40 7.73 -6.34
N TYR A 106 10.06 8.53 -5.34
CA TYR A 106 8.88 8.33 -4.50
C TYR A 106 7.60 8.80 -5.18
N TRP A 107 7.64 9.94 -5.88
CA TRP A 107 6.56 10.35 -6.78
C TRP A 107 6.23 9.26 -7.80
N ASN A 108 7.26 8.71 -8.46
CA ASN A 108 7.10 7.66 -9.46
C ASN A 108 6.57 6.34 -8.85
N TYR A 109 6.88 6.01 -7.60
CA TYR A 109 6.26 4.86 -6.94
C TYR A 109 4.78 5.09 -6.65
N GLU A 110 4.42 6.27 -6.14
CA GLU A 110 3.03 6.64 -5.87
C GLU A 110 2.17 6.56 -7.13
N GLN A 111 2.62 7.18 -8.22
CA GLN A 111 1.91 7.16 -9.50
C GLN A 111 1.76 5.75 -10.08
N GLN A 112 2.84 4.94 -10.01
CA GLN A 112 2.79 3.57 -10.52
C GLN A 112 1.86 2.69 -9.69
N LEU A 113 1.93 2.78 -8.36
CA LEU A 113 1.06 2.01 -7.48
C LEU A 113 -0.41 2.37 -7.71
N GLY A 114 -0.73 3.66 -7.71
CA GLY A 114 -2.10 4.14 -7.96
C GLY A 114 -2.63 3.63 -9.30
N THR A 115 -1.85 3.77 -10.38
CA THR A 115 -2.22 3.28 -11.71
C THR A 115 -2.48 1.78 -11.71
N LEU A 116 -1.56 0.98 -11.16
CA LEU A 116 -1.67 -0.48 -11.15
C LEU A 116 -2.86 -0.98 -10.32
N LEU A 117 -3.18 -0.32 -9.21
CA LEU A 117 -4.35 -0.66 -8.40
C LEU A 117 -5.65 -0.29 -9.11
N LEU A 118 -5.74 0.89 -9.73
CA LEU A 118 -6.90 1.30 -10.52
C LEU A 118 -7.17 0.35 -11.69
N GLU A 119 -6.14 -0.04 -12.43
CA GLU A 119 -6.25 -1.02 -13.50
C GLU A 119 -6.83 -2.35 -12.99
N ARG A 120 -6.49 -2.77 -11.77
CA ARG A 120 -7.03 -4.00 -11.14
C ARG A 120 -8.48 -3.83 -10.74
N ILE A 121 -8.85 -2.70 -10.15
CA ILE A 121 -10.22 -2.43 -9.72
C ILE A 121 -11.18 -2.52 -10.92
N VAL A 122 -10.76 -2.04 -12.08
CA VAL A 122 -11.52 -2.13 -13.34
C VAL A 122 -11.56 -3.56 -13.87
N ASN A 123 -10.46 -4.32 -13.78
CA ASN A 123 -10.42 -5.70 -14.24
C ASN A 123 -11.17 -6.65 -13.28
N LYS A 124 -12.39 -7.03 -13.63
CA LYS A 124 -13.18 -7.98 -12.86
C LYS A 124 -12.85 -9.43 -13.24
N PRO A 125 -12.76 -10.34 -12.25
CA PRO A 125 -12.54 -11.74 -12.51
C PRO A 125 -13.78 -12.37 -13.18
N VAL A 126 -13.54 -13.25 -14.14
CA VAL A 126 -14.61 -14.10 -14.70
C VAL A 126 -14.81 -15.29 -13.76
N LEU A 127 -16.03 -15.44 -13.25
CA LEU A 127 -16.39 -16.57 -12.40
C LEU A 127 -16.94 -17.73 -13.27
N PRO A 128 -16.42 -18.96 -13.14
CA PRO A 128 -16.89 -20.11 -13.93
C PRO A 128 -18.37 -20.46 -13.70
N ARG A 129 -18.90 -20.15 -12.50
CA ARG A 129 -20.30 -20.33 -12.16
C ARG A 129 -20.81 -19.15 -11.34
N LYS A 130 -22.13 -18.92 -11.39
CA LYS A 130 -22.79 -17.89 -10.57
C LYS A 130 -22.66 -18.25 -9.08
N PRO A 131 -22.22 -17.34 -8.22
CA PRO A 131 -22.22 -17.56 -6.78
C PRO A 131 -23.63 -17.69 -6.22
N ASP A 132 -23.78 -18.53 -5.20
CA ASP A 132 -25.04 -18.80 -4.50
C ASP A 132 -24.83 -18.74 -2.98
N GLU A 133 -25.92 -18.46 -2.25
CA GLU A 133 -25.91 -18.39 -0.77
C GLU A 133 -25.45 -19.72 -0.14
N LEU A 134 -25.84 -20.85 -0.75
CA LEU A 134 -25.53 -22.19 -0.24
C LEU A 134 -24.01 -22.45 -0.15
N THR A 135 -23.24 -22.00 -1.13
CA THR A 135 -21.79 -22.15 -1.15
C THR A 135 -21.14 -21.36 -0.01
N PHE A 136 -21.64 -20.15 0.27
CA PHE A 136 -21.15 -19.33 1.37
C PHE A 136 -21.57 -19.90 2.73
N ASN A 137 -22.82 -20.37 2.86
CA ASN A 137 -23.34 -20.93 4.11
C ASN A 137 -22.64 -22.24 4.54
N LYS A 138 -21.89 -22.89 3.64
CA LYS A 138 -21.00 -24.01 4.00
C LYS A 138 -19.75 -23.58 4.78
N LEU A 139 -19.30 -22.33 4.60
CA LEU A 139 -18.05 -21.80 5.18
C LEU A 139 -18.32 -20.77 6.29
N PHE A 140 -19.42 -20.04 6.17
CA PHE A 140 -19.87 -19.02 7.12
C PHE A 140 -21.18 -19.49 7.73
N GLN A 141 -21.25 -19.50 9.06
CA GLN A 141 -22.48 -19.87 9.74
C GLN A 141 -23.57 -18.86 9.40
N LYS A 142 -24.82 -19.32 9.33
CA LYS A 142 -25.95 -18.44 9.11
C LYS A 142 -26.22 -17.64 10.39
N GLU A 143 -26.14 -16.33 10.27
CA GLU A 143 -26.34 -15.39 11.37
C GLU A 143 -27.51 -14.45 11.03
N THR A 144 -28.13 -13.88 12.07
CA THR A 144 -29.19 -12.86 11.90
C THR A 144 -28.62 -11.48 11.64
N GLU A 145 -27.40 -11.23 12.10
CA GLU A 145 -26.65 -9.99 11.85
C GLU A 145 -25.71 -10.14 10.64
N VAL A 146 -25.29 -9.01 10.09
CA VAL A 146 -24.36 -8.99 8.96
C VAL A 146 -23.02 -9.59 9.36
N ASN A 147 -22.68 -10.74 8.77
CA ASN A 147 -21.36 -11.33 8.94
C ASN A 147 -20.34 -10.63 8.01
N TRP A 148 -19.59 -9.68 8.54
CA TRP A 148 -18.59 -8.93 7.77
C TRP A 148 -17.47 -9.79 7.18
N GLN A 149 -17.18 -10.97 7.76
CA GLN A 149 -16.22 -11.91 7.17
C GLN A 149 -16.79 -12.57 5.90
N LYS A 150 -18.09 -12.87 5.88
CA LYS A 150 -18.83 -13.35 4.70
C LYS A 150 -18.86 -12.27 3.61
N VAL A 151 -19.08 -11.00 3.99
CA VAL A 151 -19.00 -9.84 3.08
C VAL A 151 -17.60 -9.70 2.49
N ALA A 152 -16.54 -9.75 3.31
CA ALA A 152 -15.16 -9.68 2.84
C ALA A 152 -14.83 -10.80 1.83
N ALA A 153 -15.37 -12.01 2.06
CA ALA A 153 -15.22 -13.12 1.13
C ALA A 153 -15.97 -12.92 -0.20
N ALA A 154 -17.18 -12.35 -0.16
CA ALA A 154 -17.92 -12.01 -1.36
C ALA A 154 -17.19 -10.92 -2.17
N VAL A 155 -16.69 -9.87 -1.51
CA VAL A 155 -15.90 -8.81 -2.16
C VAL A 155 -14.63 -9.39 -2.81
N SER A 156 -13.92 -10.27 -2.10
CA SER A 156 -12.72 -10.94 -2.61
C SER A 156 -13.01 -11.86 -3.80
N LEU A 157 -14.19 -12.47 -3.86
CA LEU A 157 -14.64 -13.30 -4.98
C LEU A 157 -14.90 -12.45 -6.24
N PHE A 158 -15.51 -11.28 -6.09
CA PHE A 158 -15.90 -10.42 -7.20
C PHE A 158 -14.82 -9.46 -7.70
N ASN A 159 -13.71 -9.31 -6.98
CA ASN A 159 -12.68 -8.33 -7.33
C ASN A 159 -11.30 -8.99 -7.47
N THR A 160 -10.46 -8.44 -8.35
CA THR A 160 -9.05 -8.86 -8.49
C THR A 160 -8.13 -8.13 -7.50
N PHE A 161 -8.57 -7.02 -6.91
CA PHE A 161 -7.92 -6.37 -5.79
C PHE A 161 -8.91 -6.21 -4.65
N THR A 162 -8.50 -6.52 -3.42
CA THR A 162 -9.33 -6.32 -2.22
C THR A 162 -8.43 -5.98 -1.04
N SER A 163 -8.80 -4.96 -0.28
CA SER A 163 -8.21 -4.64 1.01
C SER A 163 -9.19 -5.00 2.11
N ILE A 164 -8.74 -5.76 3.11
CA ILE A 164 -9.52 -6.20 4.25
C ILE A 164 -8.84 -5.62 5.50
N SER A 165 -9.45 -4.58 6.06
CA SER A 165 -9.02 -3.99 7.32
C SER A 165 -9.80 -4.59 8.48
N GLY A 166 -9.10 -4.92 9.57
CA GLY A 166 -9.75 -5.29 10.83
C GLY A 166 -8.78 -5.21 12.01
N GLY A 167 -9.30 -4.87 13.19
CA GLY A 167 -8.52 -4.77 14.42
C GLY A 167 -7.90 -6.11 14.89
N PRO A 168 -7.06 -6.10 15.94
CA PRO A 168 -6.61 -7.33 16.59
C PRO A 168 -7.80 -8.18 17.08
N GLY A 169 -7.71 -9.51 16.95
CA GLY A 169 -8.75 -10.42 17.46
C GLY A 169 -10.01 -10.56 16.60
N THR A 170 -10.16 -9.82 15.50
CA THR A 170 -11.34 -9.85 14.59
C THR A 170 -11.46 -11.12 13.72
N GLY A 171 -10.60 -12.11 13.94
CA GLY A 171 -10.63 -13.37 13.18
C GLY A 171 -10.09 -13.28 11.75
N LYS A 172 -9.33 -12.24 11.39
CA LYS A 172 -8.75 -12.04 10.04
C LYS A 172 -8.17 -13.31 9.43
N THR A 173 -7.34 -14.05 10.18
CA THR A 173 -6.71 -15.26 9.65
C THR A 173 -7.70 -16.40 9.37
N THR A 174 -8.75 -16.53 10.18
CA THR A 174 -9.85 -17.47 9.91
C THR A 174 -10.63 -17.03 8.67
N THR A 175 -10.88 -15.73 8.52
CA THR A 175 -11.49 -15.17 7.31
C THR A 175 -10.66 -15.48 6.08
N VAL A 176 -9.33 -15.36 6.14
CA VAL A 176 -8.43 -15.73 5.05
C VAL A 176 -8.59 -17.19 4.64
N ALA A 177 -8.55 -18.12 5.59
CA ALA A 177 -8.71 -19.54 5.28
C ALA A 177 -10.03 -19.81 4.54
N LYS A 178 -11.13 -19.18 4.99
CA LYS A 178 -12.44 -19.27 4.34
C LYS A 178 -12.46 -18.61 2.96
N ILE A 179 -11.82 -17.46 2.78
CA ILE A 179 -11.69 -16.79 1.47
C ILE A 179 -10.95 -17.68 0.48
N LEU A 180 -9.80 -18.22 0.86
CA LEU A 180 -9.01 -19.09 -0.01
C LEU A 180 -9.78 -20.35 -0.37
N THR A 181 -10.50 -20.92 0.60
CA THR A 181 -11.38 -22.07 0.40
C THR A 181 -12.48 -21.76 -0.61
N LEU A 182 -13.16 -20.63 -0.42
CA LEU A 182 -14.20 -20.14 -1.32
C LEU A 182 -13.64 -19.96 -2.73
N LEU A 183 -12.54 -19.22 -2.90
CA LEU A 183 -11.94 -18.95 -4.20
C LEU A 183 -11.56 -20.24 -4.94
N GLN A 184 -10.99 -21.21 -4.24
CA GLN A 184 -10.68 -22.52 -4.83
C GLN A 184 -11.94 -23.30 -5.24
N SER A 185 -13.03 -23.20 -4.48
CA SER A 185 -14.30 -23.87 -4.83
C SER A 185 -14.99 -23.32 -6.10
N PHE A 186 -14.60 -22.13 -6.52
CA PHE A 186 -15.02 -21.51 -7.78
C PHE A 186 -14.00 -21.70 -8.91
N SER A 187 -12.89 -22.39 -8.67
CA SER A 187 -11.85 -22.63 -9.67
C SER A 187 -11.87 -24.08 -10.15
N GLU A 188 -11.82 -24.28 -11.45
CA GLU A 188 -11.71 -25.61 -12.07
C GLU A 188 -10.31 -26.22 -11.93
N LYS A 189 -9.30 -25.38 -11.73
CA LYS A 189 -7.90 -25.76 -11.49
C LYS A 189 -7.48 -25.50 -10.05
N THR A 190 -6.47 -26.22 -9.57
CA THR A 190 -5.80 -25.88 -8.30
C THR A 190 -5.15 -24.50 -8.42
N LEU A 191 -5.51 -23.58 -7.53
CA LEU A 191 -4.99 -22.22 -7.50
C LEU A 191 -3.60 -22.22 -6.85
N ARG A 192 -2.64 -21.57 -7.49
CA ARG A 192 -1.34 -21.31 -6.90
C ARG A 192 -1.46 -20.08 -6.01
N ILE A 193 -1.27 -20.26 -4.71
CA ILE A 193 -1.45 -19.21 -3.71
C ILE A 193 -0.10 -18.85 -3.12
N ALA A 194 0.25 -17.56 -3.12
CA ALA A 194 1.35 -17.02 -2.33
C ALA A 194 0.79 -16.28 -1.12
N LEU A 195 1.31 -16.65 0.05
CA LEU A 195 1.02 -15.99 1.32
C LEU A 195 2.28 -15.28 1.76
N CYS A 196 2.21 -13.97 1.97
CA CYS A 196 3.37 -13.19 2.38
C CYS A 196 3.04 -12.14 3.43
N ALA A 197 4.09 -11.69 4.12
CA ALA A 197 4.02 -10.63 5.11
C ALA A 197 5.32 -9.78 5.03
N PRO A 198 5.35 -8.56 5.58
CA PRO A 198 6.56 -7.72 5.54
C PRO A 198 7.72 -8.31 6.35
N THR A 199 7.44 -8.98 7.48
CA THR A 199 8.46 -9.50 8.39
C THR A 199 8.40 -11.02 8.53
N GLY A 200 9.55 -11.65 8.85
CA GLY A 200 9.62 -13.10 9.06
C GLY A 200 8.74 -13.59 10.22
N LYS A 201 8.60 -12.78 11.28
CA LYS A 201 7.73 -13.09 12.42
C LYS A 201 6.26 -13.09 12.02
N ALA A 202 5.82 -12.11 11.24
CA ALA A 202 4.45 -12.06 10.71
C ALA A 202 4.18 -13.24 9.77
N ALA A 203 5.11 -13.55 8.87
CA ALA A 203 4.99 -14.70 7.96
C ALA A 203 4.87 -16.04 8.72
N ALA A 204 5.70 -16.25 9.76
CA ALA A 204 5.65 -17.46 10.59
C ALA A 204 4.33 -17.57 11.37
N ARG A 205 3.81 -16.45 11.89
CA ARG A 205 2.49 -16.39 12.55
C ARG A 205 1.38 -16.76 11.58
N LEU A 206 1.38 -16.18 10.38
CA LEU A 206 0.41 -16.49 9.33
C LEU A 206 0.40 -17.99 9.00
N SER A 207 1.58 -18.60 8.81
CA SER A 207 1.71 -20.05 8.54
C SER A 207 1.11 -20.90 9.66
N LYS A 208 1.45 -20.60 10.92
CA LYS A 208 0.94 -21.33 12.09
C LYS A 208 -0.58 -21.21 12.20
N SER A 209 -1.12 -20.01 12.09
CA SER A 209 -2.55 -19.76 12.21
C SER A 209 -3.37 -20.42 11.10
N LEU A 210 -2.88 -20.44 9.86
CA LEU A 210 -3.54 -21.15 8.76
C LEU A 210 -3.47 -22.67 8.91
N SER A 211 -2.33 -23.20 9.38
CA SER A 211 -2.18 -24.62 9.68
C SER A 211 -3.16 -25.09 10.75
N SER A 212 -3.34 -24.29 11.82
CA SER A 212 -4.34 -24.59 12.85
C SER A 212 -5.78 -24.50 12.34
N ALA A 213 -6.08 -23.54 11.45
CA ALA A 213 -7.42 -23.42 10.86
C ALA A 213 -7.78 -24.64 9.99
N ASN A 214 -6.83 -25.19 9.23
CA ASN A 214 -7.05 -26.42 8.44
C ASN A 214 -7.41 -27.64 9.30
N SER A 215 -6.81 -27.76 10.49
CA SER A 215 -6.98 -28.92 11.36
C SER A 215 -8.30 -28.91 12.15
N LEU A 216 -8.91 -27.74 12.34
CA LEU A 216 -10.05 -27.58 13.25
C LEU A 216 -11.39 -27.90 12.61
N ASP A 217 -11.52 -27.75 11.29
CA ASP A 217 -12.85 -27.59 10.70
C ASP A 217 -13.27 -28.69 9.72
N GLY A 218 -12.36 -29.55 9.21
CA GLY A 218 -12.69 -30.65 8.26
C GLY A 218 -13.42 -30.23 6.97
N THR A 219 -13.74 -28.94 6.85
CA THR A 219 -14.59 -28.27 5.87
C THR A 219 -13.78 -27.34 4.96
N ILE A 220 -12.45 -27.31 5.15
CA ILE A 220 -11.49 -26.66 4.25
C ILE A 220 -10.92 -27.75 3.33
N PRO A 221 -11.57 -28.08 2.19
CA PRO A 221 -11.10 -29.11 1.25
C PRO A 221 -9.90 -28.65 0.40
N VAL A 222 -9.23 -27.58 0.80
CA VAL A 222 -8.19 -26.92 0.00
C VAL A 222 -6.86 -27.08 0.70
N ARG A 223 -5.88 -27.64 -0.02
CA ARG A 223 -4.50 -27.63 0.43
C ARG A 223 -4.00 -26.19 0.41
N LEU A 224 -4.04 -25.54 1.57
CA LEU A 224 -3.39 -24.24 1.76
C LEU A 224 -1.87 -24.41 1.54
N PRO A 225 -1.16 -23.36 1.10
CA PRO A 225 0.29 -23.41 0.99
C PRO A 225 0.95 -23.77 2.32
N ASP A 226 1.85 -24.74 2.28
CA ASP A 226 2.67 -25.13 3.44
C ASP A 226 3.70 -24.02 3.77
N GLU A 227 4.07 -23.21 2.78
CA GLU A 227 5.04 -22.12 2.93
C GLU A 227 4.39 -20.73 2.91
N THR A 228 4.86 -19.88 3.82
CA THR A 228 4.65 -18.43 3.78
C THR A 228 5.99 -17.72 3.57
N TYR A 229 5.94 -16.55 2.95
CA TYR A 229 7.13 -15.79 2.59
C TYR A 229 7.16 -14.43 3.28
N THR A 230 8.36 -13.87 3.45
CA THR A 230 8.43 -12.40 3.50
C THR A 230 8.21 -11.85 2.09
N ILE A 231 7.70 -10.63 1.94
CA ILE A 231 7.57 -10.01 0.60
C ILE A 231 8.92 -10.00 -0.12
N HIS A 232 10.00 -9.69 0.59
CA HIS A 232 11.36 -9.75 0.06
C HIS A 232 11.72 -11.16 -0.47
N ARG A 233 11.48 -12.21 0.31
CA ARG A 233 11.77 -13.59 -0.11
C ARG A 233 10.89 -14.02 -1.29
N LEU A 234 9.63 -13.58 -1.34
CA LEU A 234 8.72 -13.84 -2.46
C LEU A 234 9.21 -13.20 -3.75
N LEU A 235 9.70 -11.96 -3.69
CA LEU A 235 10.19 -11.22 -4.86
C LEU A 235 11.60 -11.61 -5.32
N VAL A 236 12.36 -12.25 -4.43
CA VAL A 236 13.76 -12.70 -4.62
C VAL A 236 14.70 -11.51 -4.89
N PRO A 237 15.37 -10.98 -3.85
CA PRO A 237 16.24 -9.81 -3.99
C PRO A 237 17.48 -10.13 -4.83
N ILE A 238 17.91 -9.17 -5.65
CA ILE A 238 19.16 -9.27 -6.41
C ILE A 238 20.28 -8.63 -5.57
N PRO A 239 21.38 -9.37 -5.27
CA PRO A 239 22.50 -8.85 -4.49
C PRO A 239 23.03 -7.51 -5.01
N ASP A 240 23.43 -6.62 -4.09
CA ASP A 240 24.01 -5.30 -4.37
C ASP A 240 23.15 -4.35 -5.21
N THR A 241 21.84 -4.62 -5.32
CA THR A 241 20.90 -3.75 -6.02
C THR A 241 19.61 -3.57 -5.23
N PRO A 242 18.84 -2.50 -5.48
CA PRO A 242 17.50 -2.36 -4.92
C PRO A 242 16.46 -3.19 -5.70
N GLU A 243 16.86 -3.99 -6.68
CA GLU A 243 15.95 -4.67 -7.61
C GLU A 243 15.61 -6.11 -7.17
N PHE A 244 14.52 -6.63 -7.72
CA PHE A 244 14.03 -7.98 -7.47
C PHE A 244 13.96 -8.79 -8.76
N GLN A 245 14.16 -10.10 -8.65
CA GLN A 245 14.05 -11.02 -9.78
C GLN A 245 12.62 -11.05 -10.32
N PHE A 246 11.62 -11.06 -9.44
CA PHE A 246 10.22 -10.86 -9.83
C PHE A 246 9.91 -9.37 -9.87
N ASN A 247 9.41 -8.91 -11.02
CA ASN A 247 9.21 -7.50 -11.34
C ASN A 247 8.19 -7.35 -12.48
N ARG A 248 8.09 -6.17 -13.08
CA ARG A 248 7.15 -5.89 -14.17
C ARG A 248 7.32 -6.80 -15.40
N LYS A 249 8.54 -7.25 -15.69
CA LYS A 249 8.86 -8.10 -16.86
C LYS A 249 8.78 -9.59 -16.51
N ASN A 250 9.19 -9.96 -15.30
CA ASN A 250 9.15 -11.33 -14.81
C ASN A 250 8.12 -11.45 -13.68
N LYS A 251 6.91 -11.89 -14.01
CA LYS A 251 5.77 -11.89 -13.08
C LYS A 251 5.80 -13.10 -12.13
N LEU A 252 5.21 -12.90 -10.96
CA LEU A 252 4.98 -13.95 -9.97
C LEU A 252 4.06 -15.07 -10.55
N PRO A 253 4.42 -16.36 -10.40
CA PRO A 253 3.69 -17.48 -10.98
C PRO A 253 2.52 -17.93 -10.08
N TYR A 254 1.74 -16.99 -9.54
CA TYR A 254 0.62 -17.26 -8.63
C TYR A 254 -0.70 -16.75 -9.21
N ASP A 255 -1.79 -17.41 -8.83
CA ASP A 255 -3.17 -17.02 -9.17
C ASP A 255 -3.78 -16.15 -8.05
N ILE A 256 -3.30 -16.30 -6.82
CA ILE A 256 -3.63 -15.46 -5.66
C ILE A 256 -2.34 -15.05 -4.94
N VAL A 257 -2.21 -13.76 -4.63
CA VAL A 257 -1.18 -13.22 -3.73
C VAL A 257 -1.89 -12.51 -2.58
N LEU A 258 -1.57 -12.94 -1.36
CA LEU A 258 -2.12 -12.39 -0.13
C LEU A 258 -1.00 -11.80 0.71
N VAL A 259 -1.20 -10.57 1.15
CA VAL A 259 -0.27 -9.80 1.99
C VAL A 259 -0.91 -9.60 3.36
N ASP A 260 -0.37 -10.26 4.38
CA ASP A 260 -0.74 -10.02 5.77
C ASP A 260 0.14 -8.91 6.39
N GLU A 261 -0.38 -8.22 7.40
CA GLU A 261 0.22 -7.03 8.00
C GLU A 261 0.60 -5.94 6.96
N ALA A 262 -0.29 -5.73 5.96
CA ALA A 262 -0.06 -4.80 4.85
C ALA A 262 0.11 -3.33 5.31
N SER A 263 -0.34 -2.97 6.51
CA SER A 263 -0.13 -1.64 7.12
C SER A 263 1.35 -1.33 7.35
N MET A 264 2.19 -2.35 7.53
CA MET A 264 3.62 -2.21 7.77
C MET A 264 4.45 -2.16 6.47
N VAL A 265 3.82 -2.18 5.30
CA VAL A 265 4.51 -2.21 4.00
C VAL A 265 4.66 -0.79 3.46
N ASP A 266 5.88 -0.34 3.23
CA ASP A 266 6.17 0.97 2.64
C ASP A 266 5.78 1.08 1.15
N LEU A 267 5.79 2.31 0.66
CA LEU A 267 5.43 2.62 -0.73
C LEU A 267 6.34 1.91 -1.75
N ALA A 268 7.64 1.84 -1.50
CA ALA A 268 8.58 1.28 -2.47
C ALA A 268 8.41 -0.23 -2.62
N LEU A 269 8.34 -0.95 -1.49
CA LEU A 269 8.15 -2.39 -1.45
C LEU A 269 6.76 -2.77 -1.96
N MET A 270 5.71 -2.03 -1.57
CA MET A 270 4.37 -2.28 -2.09
C MET A 270 4.32 -2.10 -3.61
N THR A 271 4.89 -1.02 -4.13
CA THR A 271 4.91 -0.76 -5.58
C THR A 271 5.60 -1.90 -6.32
N LYS A 272 6.78 -2.32 -5.84
CA LYS A 272 7.54 -3.43 -6.46
C LYS A 272 6.78 -4.76 -6.39
N LEU A 273 6.09 -5.03 -5.29
CA LEU A 273 5.22 -6.20 -5.18
C LEU A 273 4.09 -6.14 -6.23
N VAL A 274 3.31 -5.06 -6.27
CA VAL A 274 2.19 -4.93 -7.21
C VAL A 274 2.67 -4.98 -8.67
N MET A 275 3.85 -4.42 -8.97
CA MET A 275 4.51 -4.56 -10.28
C MET A 275 4.86 -6.00 -10.63
N ALA A 276 5.19 -6.85 -9.66
CA ALA A 276 5.50 -8.27 -9.89
C ALA A 276 4.25 -9.16 -10.01
N VAL A 277 3.10 -8.73 -9.47
CA VAL A 277 1.86 -9.50 -9.54
C VAL A 277 1.23 -9.41 -10.95
N PRO A 278 0.81 -10.53 -11.58
CA PRO A 278 0.04 -10.51 -12.83
C PRO A 278 -1.31 -9.78 -12.70
N GLN A 279 -1.84 -9.20 -13.78
CA GLN A 279 -3.15 -8.52 -13.75
C GLN A 279 -4.34 -9.47 -13.55
N SER A 280 -4.17 -10.73 -13.97
CA SER A 280 -5.14 -11.83 -13.75
C SER A 280 -5.07 -12.44 -12.35
N CYS A 281 -4.01 -12.15 -11.59
CA CYS A 281 -3.84 -12.65 -10.23
C CYS A 281 -4.69 -11.82 -9.27
N ARG A 282 -5.39 -12.49 -8.35
CA ARG A 282 -6.08 -11.82 -7.25
C ARG A 282 -5.06 -11.35 -6.23
N LEU A 283 -5.15 -10.08 -5.85
CA LEU A 283 -4.29 -9.44 -4.85
C LEU A 283 -5.14 -9.06 -3.65
N ILE A 284 -4.82 -9.63 -2.49
CA ILE A 284 -5.58 -9.41 -1.25
C ILE A 284 -4.64 -8.81 -0.21
N PHE A 285 -4.96 -7.61 0.28
CA PHE A 285 -4.27 -7.00 1.41
C PHE A 285 -5.08 -7.24 2.68
N LEU A 286 -4.38 -7.65 3.74
CA LEU A 286 -4.91 -7.75 5.07
C LEU A 286 -4.06 -6.91 5.99
N GLY A 287 -4.72 -6.15 6.83
CA GLY A 287 -4.05 -5.34 7.82
C GLY A 287 -5.06 -4.67 8.70
N ASP A 288 -4.58 -3.65 9.37
CA ASP A 288 -5.37 -2.81 10.24
C ASP A 288 -5.06 -1.37 9.85
N LYS A 289 -6.07 -0.66 9.35
CA LYS A 289 -5.93 0.74 8.93
C LYS A 289 -5.53 1.66 10.08
N ASP A 290 -5.83 1.25 11.32
CA ASP A 290 -5.58 2.04 12.53
C ASP A 290 -4.28 1.63 13.27
N GLN A 291 -3.56 0.63 12.75
CA GLN A 291 -2.24 0.26 13.30
C GLN A 291 -1.12 1.18 12.83
N LEU A 292 0.02 1.07 13.53
CA LEU A 292 1.27 1.72 13.13
C LEU A 292 1.56 1.43 11.66
N SER A 293 1.80 2.50 10.91
CA SER A 293 2.27 2.45 9.53
C SER A 293 3.69 1.90 9.44
N SER A 294 4.13 1.64 8.20
CA SER A 294 5.51 1.30 7.90
C SER A 294 6.51 2.29 8.53
N VAL A 295 7.67 1.75 8.94
CA VAL A 295 8.83 2.55 9.41
C VAL A 295 9.47 3.31 8.25
N GLU A 296 9.45 2.74 7.05
CA GLU A 296 9.88 3.41 5.81
C GLU A 296 8.73 4.22 5.19
N ALA A 297 9.07 5.18 4.32
CA ALA A 297 8.14 6.19 3.85
C ALA A 297 6.92 5.66 3.07
N GLY A 298 5.76 6.22 3.42
CA GLY A 298 4.47 5.94 2.81
C GLY A 298 3.56 5.04 3.67
N ALA A 299 2.37 5.54 3.99
CA ALA A 299 1.34 4.83 4.73
C ALA A 299 0.30 4.22 3.78
N VAL A 300 0.76 3.34 2.87
CA VAL A 300 -0.02 2.89 1.71
C VAL A 300 -1.41 2.34 2.07
N LEU A 301 -1.50 1.44 3.06
CA LEU A 301 -2.79 0.86 3.44
C LEU A 301 -3.72 1.93 4.03
N GLY A 302 -3.17 2.85 4.81
CA GLY A 302 -3.92 3.94 5.42
C GLY A 302 -4.52 4.88 4.38
N ASP A 303 -3.75 5.20 3.34
CA ASP A 303 -4.19 6.03 2.20
C ASP A 303 -5.23 5.30 1.33
N ILE A 304 -5.04 4.00 1.05
CA ILE A 304 -6.01 3.19 0.29
C ILE A 304 -7.34 3.07 1.03
N CYS A 305 -7.30 2.89 2.34
CA CYS A 305 -8.49 2.76 3.18
C CYS A 305 -9.09 4.12 3.57
N ASP A 306 -8.46 5.23 3.18
CA ASP A 306 -8.84 6.61 3.54
C ASP A 306 -9.16 6.74 5.04
N THR A 307 -8.13 6.46 5.84
CA THR A 307 -8.23 6.31 7.30
C THR A 307 -8.89 7.54 7.94
N GLY A 308 -9.89 7.29 8.80
CA GLY A 308 -10.71 8.33 9.42
C GLY A 308 -12.04 8.60 8.71
N ASN A 309 -12.22 8.10 7.48
CA ASN A 309 -13.48 8.20 6.74
C ASN A 309 -14.19 6.84 6.64
N GLU A 310 -15.52 6.88 6.55
CA GLU A 310 -16.35 5.70 6.27
C GLU A 310 -16.79 5.72 4.81
N HIS A 311 -16.67 4.57 4.15
CA HIS A 311 -17.02 4.40 2.74
C HIS A 311 -18.05 3.28 2.59
N PHE A 312 -19.03 3.48 1.71
CA PHE A 312 -20.04 2.47 1.35
C PHE A 312 -19.65 1.76 0.06
N PHE A 313 -20.20 0.56 -0.14
CA PHE A 313 -20.01 -0.13 -1.41
C PHE A 313 -20.76 0.59 -2.54
N SER A 314 -20.19 0.56 -3.75
CA SER A 314 -20.92 1.01 -4.94
C SER A 314 -22.19 0.18 -5.13
N VAL A 315 -23.24 0.77 -5.73
CA VAL A 315 -24.52 0.10 -6.01
C VAL A 315 -24.35 -1.28 -6.70
N ASP A 316 -23.46 -1.39 -7.69
CA ASP A 316 -23.18 -2.67 -8.36
C ASP A 316 -22.61 -3.73 -7.40
N GLN A 317 -21.68 -3.33 -6.54
CA GLN A 317 -21.08 -4.20 -5.53
C GLN A 317 -22.10 -4.59 -4.45
N SER A 318 -22.91 -3.64 -3.96
CA SER A 318 -24.00 -3.91 -3.00
C SER A 318 -25.01 -4.91 -3.57
N ASN A 319 -25.42 -4.76 -4.84
CA ASN A 319 -26.32 -5.70 -5.51
C ASN A 319 -25.74 -7.13 -5.60
N LYS A 320 -24.44 -7.25 -5.91
CA LYS A 320 -23.74 -8.54 -5.94
C LYS A 320 -23.64 -9.19 -4.55
N ILE A 321 -23.42 -8.39 -3.52
CA ILE A 321 -23.39 -8.85 -2.12
C ILE A 321 -24.78 -9.31 -1.69
N ASN A 322 -25.81 -8.48 -1.91
CA ASN A 322 -27.22 -8.78 -1.58
C ASN A 322 -27.73 -10.08 -2.20
N ALA A 323 -27.28 -10.40 -3.42
CA ALA A 323 -27.65 -11.64 -4.10
C ALA A 323 -27.12 -12.91 -3.39
N ILE A 324 -26.11 -12.78 -2.51
CA ILE A 324 -25.46 -13.89 -1.79
C ILE A 324 -25.70 -13.80 -0.28
N ILE A 325 -25.86 -12.59 0.24
CA ILE A 325 -25.92 -12.27 1.67
C ILE A 325 -27.20 -11.44 1.87
N PRO A 326 -28.38 -12.10 2.00
CA PRO A 326 -29.66 -11.40 2.16
C PRO A 326 -29.71 -10.52 3.43
N GLU A 327 -28.93 -10.87 4.44
CA GLU A 327 -28.80 -10.10 5.69
C GLU A 327 -28.07 -8.76 5.50
N TYR A 328 -27.31 -8.57 4.41
CA TYR A 328 -26.70 -7.27 4.10
C TYR A 328 -27.81 -6.27 3.73
N SER A 329 -28.02 -5.26 4.57
CA SER A 329 -29.06 -4.24 4.36
C SER A 329 -28.49 -2.82 4.32
N HIS A 330 -27.17 -2.68 4.22
CA HIS A 330 -26.52 -1.38 4.12
C HIS A 330 -26.63 -0.82 2.69
N PRO A 331 -26.85 0.50 2.54
CA PRO A 331 -26.89 1.17 1.23
C PRO A 331 -25.61 0.95 0.42
#